data_AF-A0A932J2J4-F1
#
_entry.id   AF-A0A932J2J4-F1
#
_cell.length_a   1.000
_cell.length_b   1.000
_cell.length_c   1.000
_cell.angle_alpha   90.00
_cell.angle_beta   90.00
_cell.angle_gamma   90.00
#
_symmetry.space_group_name_H-M   'P 1'
#
loop_
_entity.id
_entity.type
_entity.pdbx_description
1 polymer ?
#
loop_
_entity_poly.entity_id
_entity_poly.type
_entity_poly.pdbx_seq_one_letter_code
_entity_poly.pdbx_strand_id
1 'polypeptide(L)'
;MAREFNIRFEGRPITVHAARKWIVGEAIPTQEKLRTLANWLGVPAEWLRFGGSEIGAAGSEGGQAPAARFESADVKLVADLQRLDDQHRQIAREFIRMLVRLNHQR
;
A
#
# COMPACT_ATOMS: atom_id res chain seq x y z
N MET A 1 -12.38 -4.60 2.17
CA MET A 1 -11.85 -3.50 3.02
C MET A 1 -12.78 -3.11 4.16
N ALA A 2 -13.97 -2.56 3.92
CA ALA A 2 -14.85 -2.06 5.01
C ALA A 2 -15.20 -3.12 6.07
N ARG A 3 -15.54 -4.34 5.64
CA ARG A 3 -15.80 -5.47 6.56
C ARG A 3 -14.61 -5.76 7.47
N GLU A 4 -13.44 -6.00 6.87
CA GLU A 4 -12.21 -6.33 7.61
C GLU A 4 -11.73 -5.20 8.51
N PHE A 5 -11.92 -3.95 8.09
CA PHE A 5 -11.64 -2.78 8.92
C PHE A 5 -12.58 -2.73 10.13
N ASN A 6 -13.89 -2.89 9.93
CA ASN A 6 -14.88 -2.80 11.00
C ASN A 6 -14.72 -3.90 12.06
N ILE A 7 -14.17 -5.07 11.71
CA ILE A 7 -13.87 -6.13 12.67
C ILE A 7 -12.70 -5.76 13.60
N ARG A 8 -11.79 -4.88 13.14
CA ARG A 8 -10.56 -4.49 13.83
C ARG A 8 -10.63 -3.11 14.47
N PHE A 9 -11.71 -2.38 14.25
CA PHE A 9 -11.87 -1.00 14.71
C PHE A 9 -12.93 -0.93 15.80
N GLU A 10 -12.54 -0.48 16.99
CA GLU A 10 -13.42 -0.39 18.16
C GLU A 10 -14.32 0.86 18.13
N GLY A 11 -14.03 1.81 17.24
CA GLY A 11 -14.82 3.04 17.08
C GLY A 11 -16.01 2.88 16.13
N ARG A 12 -16.52 4.03 15.63
CA ARG A 12 -17.64 4.03 14.69
C ARG A 12 -17.30 3.26 13.41
N PRO A 13 -18.10 2.25 13.02
CA PRO A 13 -17.84 1.48 11.81
C PRO A 13 -17.92 2.39 10.58
N ILE A 14 -17.19 2.02 9.55
CA ILE A 14 -17.22 2.72 8.26
C ILE A 14 -18.15 2.01 7.27
N THR A 15 -18.69 2.79 6.34
CA THR A 15 -19.45 2.27 5.22
C THR A 15 -18.51 1.81 4.09
N VAL A 16 -19.04 0.95 3.21
CA VAL A 16 -18.32 0.54 1.98
C VAL A 16 -17.94 1.75 1.12
N HIS A 17 -18.82 2.75 1.07
CA HIS A 17 -18.58 4.00 0.34
C HIS A 17 -17.40 4.79 0.90
N ALA A 18 -17.28 4.90 2.24
CA ALA A 18 -16.14 5.55 2.87
C ALA A 18 -14.82 4.83 2.55
N ALA A 19 -14.82 3.49 2.63
CA ALA A 19 -13.65 2.70 2.26
C ALA A 19 -13.25 2.88 0.78
N ARG A 20 -14.23 2.94 -0.14
CA ARG A 20 -13.97 3.24 -1.56
C ARG A 20 -13.28 4.60 -1.71
N LYS A 21 -13.78 5.63 -1.04
CA LYS A 21 -13.17 6.98 -1.10
C LYS A 21 -11.72 7.00 -0.66
N TRP A 22 -11.34 6.18 0.33
CA TRP A 22 -9.95 6.06 0.75
C TRP A 22 -9.07 5.37 -0.29
N ILE A 23 -9.54 4.27 -0.88
CA ILE A 23 -8.80 3.52 -1.91
C ILE A 23 -8.56 4.38 -3.15
N VAL A 24 -9.55 5.17 -3.56
CA VAL A 24 -9.47 6.05 -4.74
C VAL A 24 -8.74 7.37 -4.42
N GLY A 25 -8.44 7.64 -3.14
CA GLY A 25 -7.81 8.91 -2.72
C GLY A 25 -8.75 10.11 -2.72
N GLU A 26 -10.07 9.90 -2.82
CA GLU A 26 -11.09 10.96 -2.76
C GLU A 26 -11.30 11.52 -1.34
N ALA A 27 -10.88 10.79 -0.30
CA ALA A 27 -10.95 11.25 1.09
C ALA A 27 -9.81 10.67 1.94
N ILE A 28 -9.33 11.47 2.90
CA ILE A 28 -8.29 11.05 3.85
C ILE A 28 -8.97 10.52 5.14
N PRO A 29 -8.63 9.30 5.61
CA PRO A 29 -9.12 8.79 6.89
C PRO A 29 -8.63 9.63 8.07
N THR A 30 -9.43 9.70 9.13
CA THR A 30 -9.02 10.31 10.41
C THR A 30 -7.83 9.56 11.01
N GLN A 31 -7.04 10.23 11.87
CA GLN A 31 -5.82 9.66 12.45
C GLN A 31 -5.99 8.28 13.10
N GLU A 32 -7.07 8.07 13.87
CA GLU A 32 -7.33 6.79 14.54
C GLU A 32 -7.60 5.65 13.54
N LYS A 33 -8.41 5.93 12.52
CA LYS A 33 -8.72 5.00 11.42
C LYS A 33 -7.46 4.70 10.60
N LEU A 34 -6.63 5.72 10.39
CA LEU A 34 -5.37 5.59 9.67
C LEU A 34 -4.38 4.69 10.42
N ARG A 35 -4.25 4.83 11.75
CA ARG A 35 -3.45 3.91 12.59
C ARG A 35 -3.95 2.46 12.52
N THR A 36 -5.27 2.28 12.56
CA THR A 36 -5.89 0.94 12.45
C THR A 36 -5.61 0.31 11.09
N LEU A 37 -5.69 1.10 10.01
CA LEU A 37 -5.30 0.65 8.67
C LEU A 37 -3.82 0.30 8.60
N ALA A 38 -2.94 1.12 9.17
CA ALA A 38 -1.49 0.88 9.19
C ALA A 38 -1.16 -0.45 9.91
N ASN A 39 -1.75 -0.68 11.08
CA ASN A 39 -1.57 -1.92 11.83
C ASN A 39 -2.10 -3.14 11.06
N TRP A 40 -3.25 -3.03 10.42
CA TRP A 40 -3.82 -4.12 9.63
C TRP A 40 -2.98 -4.44 8.38
N LEU A 41 -2.50 -3.41 7.67
CA LEU A 41 -1.73 -3.55 6.44
C LEU A 41 -0.23 -3.79 6.67
N GLY A 42 0.25 -3.64 7.91
CA GLY A 42 1.67 -3.81 8.26
C GLY A 42 2.57 -2.70 7.70
N VAL A 43 2.05 -1.48 7.52
CA VAL A 43 2.79 -0.33 6.96
C VAL A 43 2.78 0.86 7.93
N PRO A 44 3.75 1.79 7.84
CA PRO A 44 3.72 3.01 8.66
C PRO A 44 2.50 3.89 8.37
N ALA A 45 1.98 4.56 9.39
CA ALA A 45 0.86 5.49 9.24
C ALA A 45 1.26 6.68 8.34
N GLU A 46 2.46 7.21 8.50
CA GLU A 46 2.98 8.28 7.66
C GLU A 46 3.04 7.88 6.18
N TRP A 47 3.37 6.62 5.89
CA TRP A 47 3.37 6.08 4.53
C TRP A 47 1.97 6.11 3.89
N LEU A 48 0.93 5.78 4.66
CA LEU A 48 -0.46 5.87 4.19
C LEU A 48 -0.93 7.33 3.99
N ARG A 49 -0.39 8.27 4.76
CA ARG A 49 -0.83 9.67 4.74
C ARG A 49 -0.15 10.51 3.67
N PHE A 50 1.15 10.32 3.50
CA PHE A 50 1.98 11.18 2.64
C PHE A 50 2.43 10.47 1.36
N GLY A 51 2.05 9.20 1.18
CA GLY A 51 2.79 8.29 0.32
C GLY A 51 4.12 7.97 1.00
N GLY A 52 4.80 6.90 0.58
CA GLY A 52 6.17 6.68 1.03
C GLY A 52 6.98 7.91 0.69
N SER A 53 7.35 8.69 1.71
CA SER A 53 8.47 9.61 1.56
C SER A 53 9.61 8.71 1.13
N GLU A 54 10.24 9.05 0.01
CA GLU A 54 11.59 8.62 -0.26
C GLU A 54 12.39 9.18 0.91
N ILE A 55 12.45 8.39 2.00
CA ILE A 55 13.33 8.67 3.11
C ILE A 55 14.71 8.43 2.50
N GLY A 56 15.22 9.49 1.88
CA GLY A 56 16.59 9.86 2.04
C GLY A 56 16.90 9.69 3.52
N ALA A 57 17.53 8.57 3.83
CA ALA A 57 18.54 8.57 4.86
C ALA A 57 19.41 9.80 4.56
N ALA A 58 19.37 10.77 5.46
CA ALA A 58 20.29 11.89 5.44
C ALA A 58 21.71 11.32 5.36
N GLY A 59 22.42 11.61 4.26
CA GLY A 59 23.82 11.23 4.09
C GLY A 59 24.26 11.07 2.64
N SER A 60 24.82 12.15 2.11
CA SER A 60 25.88 12.18 1.09
C SER A 60 25.50 11.97 -0.39
N GLU A 61 25.44 13.11 -1.07
CA GLU A 61 26.15 13.44 -2.32
C GLU A 61 26.53 12.32 -3.29
N GLY A 62 26.06 12.44 -4.53
CA GLY A 62 26.66 11.77 -5.68
C GLY A 62 25.62 11.14 -6.60
N GLY A 63 25.43 11.75 -7.77
CA GLY A 63 24.50 11.25 -8.78
C GLY A 63 24.79 9.82 -9.21
N GLN A 64 23.76 9.01 -9.21
CA GLN A 64 23.58 7.86 -10.09
C GLN A 64 22.10 7.47 -10.02
N ALA A 65 21.51 7.21 -11.19
CA ALA A 65 20.16 6.67 -11.32
C ALA A 65 19.92 5.59 -10.26
N PRO A 66 18.75 5.52 -9.62
CA PRO A 66 18.51 4.59 -8.53
C PRO A 66 18.69 3.18 -9.09
N ALA A 67 19.88 2.61 -8.85
CA ALA A 67 20.15 1.21 -9.05
C ALA A 67 19.07 0.49 -8.28
N ALA A 68 18.24 -0.27 -9.01
CA ALA A 68 17.08 -0.97 -8.50
C ALA A 68 17.42 -1.58 -7.14
N ARG A 69 16.92 -0.92 -6.10
CA ARG A 69 16.94 -1.41 -4.73
C ARG A 69 16.01 -2.61 -4.76
N PHE A 70 16.54 -3.78 -5.13
CA PHE A 70 15.92 -5.07 -4.87
C PHE A 70 15.92 -5.24 -3.35
N GLU A 71 15.02 -4.50 -2.69
CA GLU A 71 14.91 -4.43 -1.26
C GLU A 71 14.23 -5.71 -0.74
N SER A 72 14.47 -6.06 0.53
CA SER A 72 13.86 -7.23 1.16
C SER A 72 12.32 -7.27 1.04
N ALA A 73 11.69 -6.13 0.75
CA ALA A 73 10.27 -6.02 0.44
C ALA A 73 9.90 -6.78 -0.85
N ASP A 74 10.70 -6.70 -1.91
CA ASP A 74 10.45 -7.41 -3.18
C ASP A 74 10.57 -8.92 -2.99
N VAL A 75 11.55 -9.35 -2.18
CA VAL A 75 11.72 -10.78 -1.84
C VAL A 75 10.52 -11.30 -1.05
N LYS A 76 10.03 -10.53 -0.08
CA LYS A 76 8.80 -10.86 0.67
C LYS A 76 7.57 -10.90 -0.24
N LEU A 77 7.43 -9.93 -1.14
CA LEU A 77 6.33 -9.89 -2.10
C LEU A 77 6.32 -11.14 -2.99
N VAL A 78 7.49 -11.56 -3.50
CA VAL A 78 7.62 -12.77 -4.31
C VAL A 78 7.24 -14.01 -3.50
N ALA A 79 7.69 -14.11 -2.24
CA ALA A 79 7.32 -15.21 -1.36
C ALA A 79 5.81 -15.25 -1.08
N ASP A 80 5.17 -14.11 -0.83
CA ASP A 80 3.73 -14.02 -0.59
C ASP A 80 2.91 -14.38 -1.83
N LEU A 81 3.33 -13.93 -3.02
CA LEU A 81 2.70 -14.30 -4.30
C LEU A 81 2.73 -15.82 -4.55
N GLN A 82 3.78 -16.51 -4.10
CA GLN A 82 3.89 -17.97 -4.21
C GLN A 82 2.95 -18.71 -3.26
N ARG A 83 2.52 -18.08 -2.16
CA ARG A 83 1.57 -18.66 -1.18
C ARG A 83 0.10 -18.52 -1.61
N LEU A 84 -0.18 -17.67 -2.59
CA LEU A 84 -1.53 -17.52 -3.17
C LEU A 84 -1.86 -18.68 -4.11
N ASP A 85 -3.14 -19.06 -4.18
CA ASP A 85 -3.66 -19.94 -5.24
C ASP A 85 -3.64 -19.26 -6.62
N ASP A 86 -3.84 -20.06 -7.66
CA ASP A 86 -3.70 -19.63 -9.06
C ASP A 86 -4.61 -18.46 -9.42
N GLN A 87 -5.84 -18.43 -8.89
CA GLN A 87 -6.79 -17.35 -9.17
C GLN A 87 -6.31 -16.03 -8.56
N HIS A 88 -5.96 -16.02 -7.26
CA HIS A 88 -5.49 -14.81 -6.59
C HIS A 88 -4.14 -14.33 -7.13
N ARG A 89 -3.24 -15.25 -7.50
CA ARG A 89 -1.97 -14.92 -8.14
C ARG A 89 -2.18 -14.23 -9.50
N GLN A 90 -3.14 -14.70 -10.29
CA GLN A 90 -3.46 -14.08 -11.57
C GLN A 90 -4.00 -12.66 -11.38
N ILE A 91 -4.92 -12.46 -10.42
CA ILE A 91 -5.46 -11.13 -10.09
C ILE A 91 -4.33 -10.17 -9.69
N ALA A 92 -3.42 -10.59 -8.81
CA ALA A 92 -2.30 -9.76 -8.38
C ALA A 92 -1.39 -9.35 -9.56
N ARG A 93 -1.09 -10.29 -10.47
CA ARG A 93 -0.29 -10.02 -11.68
C ARG A 93 -0.97 -9.01 -12.61
N GLU A 94 -2.27 -9.13 -12.85
CA GLU A 94 -3.01 -8.17 -13.68
C GLU A 94 -3.03 -6.77 -13.04
N PHE A 95 -3.19 -6.70 -11.72
CA PHE A 95 -3.12 -5.44 -10.98
C PHE A 95 -1.75 -4.76 -11.12
N ILE A 96 -0.66 -5.51 -10.96
CA ILE A 96 0.70 -4.99 -11.14
C ILE A 96 0.88 -4.48 -12.57
N ARG A 97 0.47 -5.25 -13.59
CA ARG A 97 0.54 -4.81 -15.00
C ARG A 97 -0.26 -3.54 -15.24
N MET A 98 -1.46 -3.43 -14.67
CA MET A 98 -2.30 -2.24 -14.77
C MET A 98 -1.62 -1.02 -14.16
N LEU A 99 -1.06 -1.15 -12.94
CA LEU A 99 -0.35 -0.06 -12.26
C LEU A 99 0.88 0.39 -13.05
N VAL A 100 1.68 -0.55 -13.58
CA VAL A 100 2.84 -0.24 -14.43
C VAL A 100 2.42 0.54 -15.67
N ARG A 101 1.35 0.12 -16.33
CA ARG A 101 0.81 0.82 -17.51
C ARG A 101 0.36 2.24 -17.19
N LEU A 102 -0.35 2.43 -16.07
CA LEU A 102 -0.81 3.76 -15.64
C LEU A 102 0.37 4.70 -15.32
N ASN A 103 1.44 4.18 -14.72
CA ASN A 103 2.62 4.98 -14.41
C ASN A 103 3.39 5.43 -15.66
N HIS A 104 3.35 4.65 -16.75
CA HIS A 104 3.98 5.00 -18.03
C HIS A 104 3.13 5.95 -18.90
N GLN A 105 1.90 6.26 -18.50
CA GLN A 105 1.00 7.18 -19.22
C GLN A 105 0.97 8.59 -18.62
N ARG A 106 1.88 8.89 -17.69
CA ARG A 106 2.08 10.24 -17.13
C ARG A 106 3.30 10.93 -17.73
#